data_AF-A0A936QL61-F1
#
_entry.id   AF-A0A936QL61-F1
#
_cell.length_a   1.000
_cell.length_b   1.000
_cell.length_c   1.000
_cell.angle_alpha   90.00
_cell.angle_beta   90.00
_cell.angle_gamma   90.00
#
_symmetry.space_group_name_H-M   'P 1'
#
loop_
_entity.id
_entity.type
_entity.pdbx_description
1 polymer ?
#
loop_
_entity_poly.entity_id
_entity_poly.type
_entity_poly.pdbx_seq_one_letter_code
_entity_poly.pdbx_strand_id
1 'polypeptide(L)'
;MRRTITIVLVCIATGLLGQDQARYDSLVNEAHARYATKDFAASAELYSSAFEALGWKGSLDDRYDAACLWALCGVPDSAFFQLFRISEMMGFHNLDHLTKDTDLLSLHEDPRWPRVIGSVRANKEEAEVNFDHPLVTTLDSVFEEDQRYRRQIQEVEKQHGRGSEEMKAL
;
A
#
# COMPACT_ATOMS: atom_id res chain seq x y z
N MET A 1 11.17 34.78 -42.48
CA MET A 1 11.85 33.59 -41.90
C MET A 1 11.86 33.71 -40.39
N ARG A 2 10.88 33.16 -39.68
CA ARG A 2 10.82 33.04 -38.20
C ARG A 2 9.43 32.48 -37.85
N ARG A 3 9.22 31.17 -37.97
CA ARG A 3 8.03 30.46 -37.42
C ARG A 3 8.05 28.93 -37.51
N THR A 4 9.15 28.30 -37.92
CA THR A 4 9.24 26.83 -38.08
C THR A 4 10.03 26.11 -36.99
N ILE A 5 10.65 26.82 -36.04
CA ILE A 5 11.50 26.18 -35.00
C ILE A 5 10.69 25.65 -33.81
N THR A 6 9.45 26.12 -33.60
CA THR A 6 8.69 25.78 -32.38
C THR A 6 8.06 24.37 -32.38
N ILE A 7 7.85 23.74 -33.54
CA ILE A 7 7.14 22.44 -33.62
C ILE A 7 8.07 21.25 -33.35
N VAL A 8 9.37 21.34 -33.65
CA VAL A 8 10.33 20.23 -33.46
C VAL A 8 10.71 20.05 -31.98
N LEU A 9 10.70 21.12 -31.17
CA LEU A 9 11.11 21.05 -29.76
C LEU A 9 10.08 20.34 -28.85
N VAL A 10 8.79 20.37 -29.22
CA VAL A 10 7.70 19.77 -28.43
C VAL A 10 7.71 18.24 -28.53
N CYS A 11 8.10 17.66 -29.68
CA CYS A 11 8.11 16.21 -29.88
C CYS A 11 9.28 15.49 -29.16
N ILE A 12 10.39 16.19 -28.87
CA ILE A 12 11.54 15.59 -28.17
C ILE A 12 11.25 15.44 -26.67
N ALA A 13 10.55 16.41 -26.07
CA ALA A 13 10.24 16.38 -24.63
C ALA A 13 9.26 15.24 -24.24
N THR A 14 8.33 14.87 -25.12
CA THR A 14 7.39 13.76 -24.86
C THR A 14 8.05 12.39 -24.93
N GLY A 15 9.10 12.23 -25.74
CA GLY A 15 9.83 10.96 -25.87
C GLY A 15 10.61 10.60 -24.60
N LEU A 16 11.17 11.59 -23.90
CA LEU A 16 11.92 11.40 -22.65
C LEU A 16 10.99 10.92 -21.52
N LEU A 17 9.84 11.57 -21.33
CA LEU A 17 8.88 11.19 -20.29
C LEU A 17 8.29 9.78 -20.48
N GLY A 18 8.11 9.36 -21.73
CA GLY A 18 7.63 8.00 -22.04
C GLY A 18 8.66 6.90 -21.75
N GLN A 19 9.96 7.21 -21.87
CA GLN A 19 11.03 6.26 -21.55
C GLN A 19 11.18 6.05 -20.05
N ASP A 20 11.07 7.12 -19.26
CA ASP A 20 11.13 7.06 -17.80
C ASP A 20 9.97 6.24 -17.22
N GLN A 21 8.74 6.43 -17.74
CA GLN A 21 7.58 5.64 -17.32
C GLN A 21 7.73 4.16 -17.69
N ALA A 22 8.16 3.84 -18.91
CA ALA A 22 8.36 2.45 -19.31
C ALA A 22 9.43 1.75 -18.45
N ARG A 23 10.48 2.48 -18.06
CA ARG A 23 11.51 1.98 -17.16
C ARG A 23 10.97 1.76 -15.74
N TYR A 24 10.19 2.71 -15.22
CA TYR A 24 9.48 2.57 -13.94
C TYR A 24 8.63 1.31 -13.92
N ASP A 25 7.75 1.14 -14.92
CA ASP A 25 6.82 0.01 -15.00
C ASP A 25 7.58 -1.33 -15.06
N SER A 26 8.69 -1.38 -15.81
CA SER A 26 9.54 -2.57 -15.88
C SER A 26 10.16 -2.92 -14.53
N LEU A 27 10.63 -1.94 -13.77
CA LEU A 27 11.27 -2.15 -12.47
C LEU A 27 10.25 -2.59 -11.41
N VAL A 28 9.06 -1.99 -11.40
CA VAL A 28 7.95 -2.41 -10.52
C VAL A 28 7.52 -3.85 -10.83
N ASN A 29 7.39 -4.21 -12.11
CA ASN A 29 7.07 -5.58 -12.50
C ASN A 29 8.14 -6.59 -12.03
N GLU A 30 9.42 -6.24 -12.11
CA GLU A 30 10.48 -7.09 -11.58
C GLU A 30 10.42 -7.15 -10.04
N ALA A 31 10.12 -6.05 -9.35
CA ALA A 31 9.95 -6.03 -7.89
C ALA A 31 8.85 -7.02 -7.47
N HIS A 32 7.68 -6.99 -8.11
CA HIS A 32 6.61 -7.96 -7.86
C HIS A 32 7.07 -9.42 -8.06
N ALA A 33 7.89 -9.68 -9.09
CA ALA A 33 8.44 -11.01 -9.31
C ALA A 33 9.40 -11.44 -8.18
N ARG A 34 10.22 -10.52 -7.66
CA ARG A 34 11.10 -10.79 -6.50
C ARG A 34 10.30 -11.04 -5.23
N TYR A 35 9.25 -10.25 -4.97
CA TYR A 35 8.34 -10.46 -3.85
C TYR A 35 7.68 -11.85 -3.89
N ALA A 36 7.21 -12.30 -5.06
CA ALA A 36 6.63 -13.63 -5.22
C ALA A 36 7.61 -14.77 -4.83
N THR A 37 8.92 -14.53 -5.00
CA THR A 37 9.98 -15.45 -4.58
C THR A 37 10.50 -15.22 -3.16
N LYS A 38 9.89 -14.28 -2.41
CA LYS A 38 10.29 -13.82 -1.07
C LYS A 38 11.68 -13.20 -0.99
N ASP A 39 12.21 -12.72 -2.11
CA ASP A 39 13.44 -11.94 -2.16
C ASP A 39 13.11 -10.47 -1.84
N PHE A 40 12.78 -10.21 -0.58
CA PHE A 40 12.26 -8.92 -0.14
C PHE A 40 13.27 -7.79 -0.32
N ALA A 41 14.56 -8.06 -0.08
CA ALA A 41 15.61 -7.07 -0.23
C ALA A 41 15.79 -6.65 -1.69
N ALA A 42 15.86 -7.60 -2.63
CA ALA A 42 15.94 -7.27 -4.05
C ALA A 42 14.68 -6.54 -4.53
N SER A 43 13.51 -6.95 -4.04
CA SER A 43 12.24 -6.28 -4.34
C SER A 43 12.24 -4.82 -3.87
N ALA A 44 12.69 -4.55 -2.65
CA ALA A 44 12.74 -3.21 -2.07
C ALA A 44 13.67 -2.27 -2.87
N GLU A 45 14.84 -2.77 -3.28
CA GLU A 45 15.81 -2.03 -4.09
C GLU A 45 15.28 -1.73 -5.51
N LEU A 46 14.51 -2.65 -6.09
CA LEU A 46 13.86 -2.43 -7.39
C LEU A 46 12.81 -1.31 -7.31
N TYR A 47 12.02 -1.22 -6.23
CA TYR A 47 11.13 -0.08 -6.02
C TYR A 47 11.91 1.23 -5.87
N SER A 48 13.01 1.26 -5.10
CA SER A 48 13.86 2.45 -5.00
C SER A 48 14.39 2.89 -6.37
N SER A 49 14.85 1.92 -7.18
CA SER A 49 15.30 2.14 -8.55
C SER A 49 14.18 2.62 -9.47
N ALA A 50 12.96 2.09 -9.29
CA ALA A 50 11.78 2.53 -10.02
C ALA A 50 11.50 4.00 -9.71
N PHE A 51 11.42 4.36 -8.43
CA PHE A 51 11.18 5.74 -8.03
C PHE A 51 12.24 6.68 -8.60
N GLU A 52 13.53 6.33 -8.50
CA GLU A 52 14.61 7.12 -9.10
C GLU A 52 14.44 7.32 -10.61
N ALA A 53 14.10 6.25 -11.34
CA ALA A 53 13.86 6.31 -12.79
C ALA A 53 12.73 7.27 -13.17
N LEU A 54 11.77 7.51 -12.28
CA LEU A 54 10.66 8.45 -12.48
C LEU A 54 10.88 9.81 -11.77
N GLY A 55 12.13 10.16 -11.45
CA GLY A 55 12.47 11.41 -10.78
C GLY A 55 11.95 11.46 -9.34
N TRP A 56 12.11 10.34 -8.61
CA TRP A 56 11.61 10.08 -7.26
C TRP A 56 10.09 10.15 -7.11
N LYS A 57 9.34 10.03 -8.21
CA LYS A 57 7.89 9.84 -8.22
C LYS A 57 7.54 8.35 -8.18
N GLY A 58 6.30 8.04 -7.84
CA GLY A 58 5.78 6.69 -7.78
C GLY A 58 4.31 6.74 -7.38
N SER A 59 3.57 5.67 -7.66
CA SER A 59 2.18 5.56 -7.23
C SER A 59 2.08 5.44 -5.71
N LEU A 60 0.88 5.63 -5.16
CA LEU A 60 0.64 5.44 -3.74
C LEU A 60 0.88 3.98 -3.35
N ASP A 61 0.35 3.05 -4.15
CA ASP A 61 0.40 1.61 -3.90
C ASP A 61 1.85 1.12 -3.96
N ASP A 62 2.62 1.52 -4.98
CA ASP A 62 4.03 1.13 -5.11
C ASP A 62 4.87 1.61 -3.91
N ARG A 63 4.57 2.79 -3.37
CA ARG A 63 5.24 3.28 -2.16
C ARG A 63 4.83 2.54 -0.91
N TYR A 64 3.56 2.15 -0.81
CA TYR A 64 3.08 1.32 0.29
C TYR A 64 3.78 -0.06 0.25
N ASP A 65 3.82 -0.71 -0.91
CA ASP A 65 4.51 -1.98 -1.11
C ASP A 65 6.01 -1.87 -0.78
N ALA A 66 6.66 -0.79 -1.22
CA ALA A 66 8.05 -0.51 -0.86
C ALA A 66 8.22 -0.36 0.67
N ALA A 67 7.27 0.29 1.36
CA ALA A 67 7.32 0.41 2.82
C ALA A 67 7.26 -0.96 3.51
N CYS A 68 6.33 -1.83 3.09
CA CYS A 68 6.19 -3.19 3.61
C CYS A 68 7.45 -4.01 3.36
N LEU A 69 8.01 -3.95 2.16
CA LEU A 69 9.26 -4.64 1.81
C LEU A 69 10.44 -4.18 2.68
N TRP A 70 10.60 -2.87 2.89
CA TRP A 70 11.66 -2.34 3.75
C TRP A 70 11.46 -2.75 5.22
N ALA A 71 10.23 -2.81 5.70
CA ALA A 71 9.90 -3.28 7.04
C ALA A 71 10.21 -4.77 7.23
N LEU A 72 9.87 -5.61 6.24
CA LEU A 72 10.23 -7.03 6.20
C LEU A 72 11.75 -7.26 6.19
N CYS A 73 12.50 -6.36 5.57
CA CYS A 73 13.97 -6.39 5.57
C CYS A 73 14.61 -5.87 6.87
N GLY A 74 13.81 -5.37 7.82
CA GLY A 74 14.34 -4.76 9.05
C GLY A 74 15.05 -3.43 8.82
N VAL A 75 14.64 -2.67 7.79
CA VAL A 75 15.21 -1.36 7.44
C VAL A 75 14.16 -0.27 7.72
N PRO A 76 13.96 0.11 9.00
CA PRO A 76 12.84 0.98 9.38
C PRO A 76 12.95 2.39 8.77
N ASP A 77 14.15 2.92 8.54
CA ASP A 77 14.33 4.26 7.99
C ASP A 77 13.76 4.39 6.57
N SER A 78 14.05 3.42 5.71
CA SER A 78 13.50 3.35 4.35
C SER A 78 12.00 3.12 4.36
N ALA A 79 11.49 2.28 5.28
CA ALA A 79 10.05 2.04 5.42
C ALA A 79 9.32 3.32 5.83
N PHE A 80 9.78 4.00 6.89
CA PHE A 80 9.19 5.25 7.36
C PHE A 80 9.29 6.38 6.32
N PHE A 81 10.36 6.44 5.55
CA PHE A 81 10.46 7.41 4.46
C PHE A 81 9.30 7.25 3.47
N GLN A 82 8.94 6.03 3.09
CA GLN A 82 7.82 5.79 2.18
C GLN A 82 6.48 6.01 2.87
N LEU A 83 6.30 5.53 4.11
CA LEU A 83 5.08 5.75 4.90
C LEU A 83 4.76 7.24 5.06
N PHE A 84 5.76 8.07 5.39
CA PHE A 84 5.56 9.51 5.50
C PHE A 84 5.24 10.16 4.15
N ARG A 85 5.81 9.70 3.04
CA ARG A 85 5.43 10.22 1.72
C ARG A 85 3.96 9.93 1.41
N ILE A 86 3.49 8.71 1.64
CA ILE A 86 2.09 8.38 1.32
C ILE A 86 1.13 9.05 2.31
N SER A 87 1.46 9.13 3.60
CA SER A 87 0.59 9.70 4.61
C SER A 87 0.58 11.22 4.62
N GLU A 88 1.68 11.90 4.29
CA GLU A 88 1.77 13.37 4.39
C GLU A 88 1.63 14.08 3.04
N MET A 89 1.93 13.39 1.93
CA MET A 89 1.95 14.03 0.60
C MET A 89 0.93 13.45 -0.38
N MET A 90 0.45 12.22 -0.17
CA MET A 90 -0.38 11.51 -1.15
C MET A 90 -1.78 11.16 -0.65
N GLY A 91 -2.11 11.51 0.59
CA GLY A 91 -3.46 11.35 1.14
C GLY A 91 -3.84 9.89 1.44
N PHE A 92 -2.87 9.02 1.72
CA PHE A 92 -3.17 7.65 2.14
C PHE A 92 -4.00 7.66 3.43
N HIS A 93 -5.16 7.01 3.40
CA HIS A 93 -6.18 7.09 4.45
C HIS A 93 -6.72 5.73 4.91
N ASN A 94 -6.20 4.62 4.39
CA ASN A 94 -6.65 3.29 4.80
C ASN A 94 -5.98 2.86 6.12
N LEU A 95 -6.45 3.44 7.22
CA LEU A 95 -5.91 3.21 8.57
C LEU A 95 -6.03 1.74 9.00
N ASP A 96 -7.14 1.08 8.64
CA ASP A 96 -7.38 -0.32 8.94
C ASP A 96 -6.38 -1.24 8.25
N HIS A 97 -6.08 -0.99 6.98
CA HIS A 97 -5.05 -1.74 6.27
C HIS A 97 -3.68 -1.55 6.92
N LEU A 98 -3.27 -0.29 7.15
CA LEU A 98 -1.97 0.03 7.75
C LEU A 98 -1.74 -0.65 9.11
N THR A 99 -2.77 -0.69 9.95
CA THR A 99 -2.65 -1.21 11.33
C THR A 99 -2.76 -2.72 11.44
N LYS A 100 -3.36 -3.38 10.44
CA LYS A 100 -3.54 -4.84 10.40
C LYS A 100 -2.48 -5.53 9.53
N ASP A 101 -1.73 -4.78 8.74
CA ASP A 101 -0.69 -5.32 7.86
C ASP A 101 0.45 -5.95 8.65
N THR A 102 0.65 -7.25 8.47
CA THR A 102 1.66 -8.01 9.20
C THR A 102 3.08 -7.66 8.77
N ASP A 103 3.26 -7.13 7.56
CA ASP A 103 4.58 -6.79 7.04
C ASP A 103 5.17 -5.56 7.77
N LEU A 104 4.30 -4.75 8.40
CA LEU A 104 4.68 -3.54 9.13
C LEU A 104 4.81 -3.75 10.65
N LEU A 105 4.62 -4.98 11.16
CA LEU A 105 4.63 -5.25 12.61
C LEU A 105 5.93 -4.80 13.30
N SER A 106 7.06 -4.91 12.61
CA SER A 106 8.37 -4.48 13.12
C SER A 106 8.45 -2.98 13.40
N LEU A 107 7.57 -2.19 12.79
CA LEU A 107 7.53 -0.73 12.93
C LEU A 107 6.62 -0.26 14.07
N HIS A 108 5.73 -1.10 14.58
CA HIS A 108 4.69 -0.66 15.54
C HIS A 108 5.25 -0.13 16.86
N GLU A 109 6.44 -0.61 17.27
CA GLU A 109 7.14 -0.15 18.47
C GLU A 109 8.09 1.03 18.22
N ASP A 110 8.29 1.44 16.95
CA ASP A 110 9.16 2.57 16.62
C ASP A 110 8.52 3.91 17.04
N PRO A 111 9.26 4.84 17.65
CA PRO A 111 8.73 6.14 18.07
C PRO A 111 8.09 6.99 16.96
N ARG A 112 8.39 6.70 15.69
CA ARG A 112 7.79 7.37 14.51
C ARG A 112 6.41 6.84 14.16
N TRP A 113 6.05 5.62 14.59
CA TRP A 113 4.79 4.98 14.24
C TRP A 113 3.55 5.82 14.61
N PRO A 114 3.45 6.41 15.81
CA PRO A 114 2.31 7.26 16.16
C PRO A 114 2.12 8.45 15.21
N ARG A 115 3.20 8.98 14.61
CA ARG A 115 3.13 10.09 13.66
C ARG A 115 2.48 9.65 12.35
N VAL A 116 2.90 8.50 11.79
CA VAL A 116 2.28 7.93 10.58
C VAL A 116 0.79 7.69 10.82
N ILE A 117 0.45 7.07 11.95
CA ILE A 117 -0.93 6.79 12.35
C ILE A 117 -1.76 8.08 12.47
N GLY A 118 -1.19 9.13 13.07
CA GLY A 118 -1.84 10.43 13.16
C GLY A 118 -2.13 11.04 11.78
N SER A 119 -1.16 11.00 10.86
CA SER A 119 -1.33 11.50 9.49
C SER A 119 -2.39 10.71 8.71
N VAL A 120 -2.36 9.38 8.76
CA VAL A 120 -3.34 8.53 8.04
C VAL A 120 -4.74 8.67 8.63
N ARG A 121 -4.86 8.82 9.95
CA ARG A 121 -6.14 9.10 10.61
C ARG A 121 -6.73 10.44 10.15
N ALA A 122 -5.92 11.50 10.12
CA ALA A 122 -6.37 12.81 9.64
C ALA A 122 -6.83 12.74 8.16
N ASN A 123 -6.10 12.01 7.31
CA ASN A 123 -6.50 11.80 5.92
C ASN A 123 -7.83 11.02 5.81
N LYS A 124 -8.06 10.04 6.68
CA LYS A 124 -9.34 9.30 6.74
C LYS A 124 -10.49 10.21 7.14
N GLU A 125 -10.31 11.00 8.20
CA GLU A 125 -11.32 11.96 8.65
C GLU A 125 -11.69 12.96 7.53
N GLU A 126 -10.69 13.45 6.79
CA GLU A 126 -10.93 14.34 5.64
C GLU A 126 -11.65 13.63 4.49
N ALA A 127 -11.22 12.41 4.13
CA ALA A 127 -11.84 11.63 3.05
C ALA A 127 -13.31 11.28 3.36
N GLU A 128 -13.65 11.15 4.64
CA GLU A 128 -14.95 10.71 5.13
C GLU A 128 -15.83 11.86 5.65
N VAL A 129 -15.39 13.12 5.51
CA VAL A 129 -16.06 14.29 6.11
C VAL A 129 -17.53 14.46 5.70
N ASN A 130 -17.88 14.00 4.48
CA ASN A 130 -19.23 14.10 3.94
C ASN A 130 -20.01 12.77 4.01
N PHE A 131 -19.50 11.78 4.74
CA PHE A 131 -20.18 10.49 4.86
C PHE A 131 -21.36 10.59 5.83
N ASP A 132 -22.39 9.78 5.58
CA ASP A 132 -23.41 9.51 6.58
C ASP A 132 -22.81 8.58 7.65
N HIS A 133 -22.20 9.16 8.68
CA HIS A 133 -21.52 8.40 9.74
C HIS A 133 -22.45 7.39 10.46
N PRO A 134 -23.74 7.70 10.73
CA PRO A 134 -24.69 6.68 11.19
C PRO A 134 -24.80 5.48 10.25
N LEU A 135 -24.87 5.71 8.93
CA LEU A 135 -24.88 4.63 7.96
C LEU A 135 -23.57 3.84 7.94
N VAL A 136 -22.42 4.52 7.97
CA VAL A 136 -21.09 3.87 8.05
C VAL A 136 -21.03 2.95 9.26
N THR A 137 -21.42 3.44 10.44
CA THR A 137 -21.45 2.65 11.68
C THR A 137 -22.34 1.41 11.55
N THR A 138 -23.47 1.55 10.85
CA THR A 138 -24.39 0.44 10.59
C THR A 138 -23.74 -0.59 9.67
N LEU A 139 -23.10 -0.15 8.58
CA LEU A 139 -22.42 -1.04 7.63
C LEU A 139 -21.23 -1.75 8.26
N ASP A 140 -20.44 -1.07 9.08
CA ASP A 140 -19.32 -1.66 9.82
C ASP A 140 -19.82 -2.75 10.78
N SER A 141 -20.93 -2.50 11.47
CA SER A 141 -21.54 -3.49 12.37
C SER A 141 -22.02 -4.73 11.62
N VAL A 142 -22.70 -4.54 10.49
CA VAL A 142 -23.17 -5.64 9.63
C VAL A 142 -21.99 -6.45 9.06
N PHE A 143 -20.93 -5.77 8.63
CA PHE A 143 -19.73 -6.41 8.13
C PHE A 143 -19.04 -7.24 9.21
N GLU A 144 -18.81 -6.67 10.40
CA GLU A 144 -18.15 -7.41 11.49
C GLU A 144 -18.98 -8.60 11.97
N GLU A 145 -20.31 -8.47 12.00
CA GLU A 145 -21.21 -9.57 12.30
C GLU A 145 -21.11 -10.69 11.26
N ASP A 146 -21.21 -10.39 9.96
CA ASP A 146 -21.07 -11.38 8.89
C ASP A 146 -19.69 -12.06 8.90
N GLN A 147 -18.61 -11.28 8.99
CA GLN A 147 -17.25 -11.81 8.95
C GLN A 147 -16.90 -12.63 10.19
N ARG A 148 -17.43 -12.28 11.37
CA ARG A 148 -17.25 -13.06 12.61
C ARG A 148 -17.71 -14.51 12.41
N TYR A 149 -18.91 -14.71 11.88
CA TYR A 149 -19.43 -16.06 11.67
C TYR A 149 -18.66 -16.84 10.59
N ARG A 150 -18.21 -16.18 9.51
CA ARG A 150 -17.35 -16.82 8.50
C ARG A 150 -16.03 -17.30 9.09
N ARG A 151 -15.38 -16.47 9.91
CA ARG A 151 -14.13 -16.83 10.61
C ARG A 151 -14.35 -18.00 11.58
N GLN A 152 -15.45 -17.98 12.32
CA GLN A 152 -15.80 -19.07 13.25
C GLN A 152 -16.01 -20.40 12.51
N ILE A 153 -16.76 -20.39 11.39
CA ILE A 153 -16.96 -21.58 10.56
C ILE A 153 -15.61 -22.09 10.03
N GLN A 154 -14.77 -21.20 9.49
CA GLN A 154 -13.45 -21.58 8.99
C GLN A 154 -12.56 -22.20 10.07
N GLU A 155 -12.56 -21.64 11.28
CA GLU A 155 -11.75 -22.17 12.38
C GLU A 155 -12.26 -23.53 12.85
N VAL A 156 -13.58 -23.70 13.00
CA VAL A 156 -14.17 -24.99 13.39
C VAL A 156 -13.95 -26.05 12.30
N GLU A 157 -14.10 -25.70 11.02
CA GLU A 157 -13.80 -26.61 9.90
C GLU A 157 -12.33 -27.04 9.91
N LYS A 158 -11.41 -26.11 10.16
CA LYS A 158 -9.98 -26.38 10.22
C LYS A 158 -9.60 -27.28 11.41
N GLN A 159 -10.24 -27.10 12.56
CA GLN A 159 -9.94 -27.85 13.78
C GLN A 159 -10.63 -29.22 13.84
N HIS A 160 -11.89 -29.31 13.42
CA HIS A 160 -12.75 -30.49 13.63
C HIS A 160 -13.20 -31.17 12.33
N GLY A 161 -13.07 -30.48 11.19
CA GLY A 161 -13.55 -30.96 9.90
C GLY A 161 -15.02 -30.62 9.62
N ARG A 162 -15.35 -30.48 8.34
CA ARG A 162 -16.68 -30.03 7.86
C ARG A 162 -17.86 -30.91 8.29
N GLY A 163 -17.63 -32.19 8.59
CA GLY A 163 -18.66 -33.16 8.98
C GLY A 163 -18.82 -33.34 10.49
N SER A 164 -18.09 -32.59 11.31
CA SER A 164 -18.02 -32.79 12.75
C SER A 164 -19.32 -32.39 13.48
N GLU A 165 -19.49 -32.86 14.71
CA GLU A 165 -20.64 -32.45 15.54
C GLU A 165 -20.53 -30.98 15.96
N GLU A 166 -19.31 -30.46 16.15
CA GLU A 166 -19.04 -29.04 16.41
C GLU A 166 -19.50 -28.16 15.25
N MET A 167 -19.28 -28.60 14.00
CA MET A 167 -19.77 -27.89 12.81
C MET A 167 -21.29 -27.90 12.72
N LYS A 168 -21.96 -28.99 13.12
CA LYS A 168 -23.43 -29.08 13.15
C LYS A 168 -24.07 -28.25 14.27
N ALA A 169 -23.29 -27.89 15.29
CA ALA A 169 -23.75 -27.12 16.44
C ALA A 169 -23.60 -25.60 16.26
N LEU A 170 -23.01 -25.12 15.16
CA LEU A 170 -22.95 -23.72 14.74
C LEU A 170 -24.26 -23.26 14.11
#